data_AF-A0A085V8H3-F1
#
_entry.id   AF-A0A085V8H3-F1
#
_cell.length_a   1.000
_cell.length_b   1.000
_cell.length_c   1.000
_cell.angle_alpha   90.00
_cell.angle_beta   90.00
_cell.angle_gamma   90.00
#
_symmetry.space_group_name_H-M   'P 1'
#
loop_
_entity.id
_entity.type
_entity.pdbx_description
1 polymer ?
#
loop_
_entity_poly.entity_id
_entity_poly.type
_entity_poly.pdbx_seq_one_letter_code
_entity_poly.pdbx_strand_id
1 'polypeptide(L)'
;MSLQTTLHPSEALAVNNPTRVALFWLTTAAGAVLFVNFQLFFYVNDFVRAHGATPAITFEPDILWMFSAFYGSWIVTVLLALIGTRKAQWFVLVLGSLLLALNTLGGISDGLRDGWHIAFSAVFFITLPGVFAIAATWRHIKNTGAGHAD
;
A
#
# COMPACT_ATOMS: atom_id res chain seq x y z
N MET A 1 -27.28 34.81 5.44
CA MET A 1 -27.64 33.74 6.39
C MET A 1 -26.69 32.57 6.09
N SER A 2 -25.60 32.44 6.86
CA SER A 2 -24.57 31.43 6.62
C SER A 2 -24.94 30.16 7.38
N LEU A 3 -25.26 29.08 6.66
CA LEU A 3 -25.48 27.76 7.24
C LEU A 3 -24.12 27.15 7.62
N GLN A 4 -23.59 27.61 8.75
CA GLN A 4 -22.42 27.00 9.39
C GLN A 4 -22.88 25.65 9.96
N THR A 5 -22.72 24.61 9.16
CA THR A 5 -22.99 23.23 9.55
C THR A 5 -21.91 22.84 10.55
N THR A 6 -22.13 23.14 11.83
CA THR A 6 -21.26 22.73 12.92
C THR A 6 -21.39 21.22 13.10
N LEU A 7 -20.57 20.46 12.38
CA LEU A 7 -20.40 19.03 12.63
C LEU A 7 -20.01 18.84 14.10
N HIS A 8 -20.77 18.00 14.80
CA HIS A 8 -20.54 17.69 16.20
C HIS A 8 -19.13 17.06 16.34
N PRO A 9 -18.35 17.35 17.40
CA PRO A 9 -16.97 16.84 17.53
C PRO A 9 -16.85 15.31 17.38
N SER A 10 -17.90 14.56 17.76
CA SER A 10 -17.99 13.11 17.58
C SER A 10 -18.17 12.68 16.12
N GLU A 11 -18.90 13.43 15.30
CA GLU A 11 -19.04 13.18 13.86
C GLU A 11 -17.78 13.56 13.10
N ALA A 12 -17.13 14.67 13.48
CA ALA A 12 -15.82 15.04 12.94
C ALA A 12 -14.76 13.97 13.27
N LEU A 13 -14.75 13.43 14.50
CA LEU A 13 -13.89 12.31 14.90
C LEU A 13 -14.20 11.01 14.13
N ALA A 14 -15.49 10.71 13.90
CA ALA A 14 -15.91 9.53 13.15
C ALA A 14 -15.53 9.59 11.68
N VAL A 15 -15.60 10.76 11.03
CA VAL A 15 -15.16 10.98 9.64
C VAL A 15 -13.62 11.02 9.54
N ASN A 16 -12.94 11.53 10.57
CA ASN A 16 -11.48 11.60 10.59
C ASN A 16 -10.79 10.24 10.71
N ASN A 17 -11.42 9.25 11.35
CA ASN A 17 -10.79 7.95 11.59
C ASN A 17 -10.61 7.09 10.31
N PRO A 18 -11.64 6.84 9.48
CA PRO A 18 -11.49 6.14 8.20
C PRO A 18 -10.61 6.89 7.22
N THR A 19 -10.72 8.23 7.18
CA THR A 19 -9.89 9.09 6.32
C THR A 19 -8.41 8.96 6.67
N ARG A 20 -8.08 8.93 7.97
CA ARG A 20 -6.71 8.73 8.44
C ARG A 20 -6.17 7.35 8.07
N VAL A 21 -6.99 6.29 8.20
CA VAL A 21 -6.60 4.94 7.79
C VAL A 21 -6.36 4.87 6.27
N ALA A 22 -7.25 5.47 5.48
CA ALA A 22 -7.10 5.55 4.03
C ALA A 22 -5.83 6.32 3.62
N LEU A 23 -5.48 7.42 4.31
CA LEU A 23 -4.24 8.16 4.06
C LEU A 23 -2.99 7.32 4.35
N PHE A 24 -3.00 6.49 5.39
CA PHE A 24 -1.90 5.57 5.66
C PHE A 24 -1.75 4.55 4.53
N TRP A 25 -2.85 3.91 4.09
CA TRP A 25 -2.82 2.97 2.97
C TRP A 25 -2.44 3.64 1.64
N LEU A 26 -2.87 4.89 1.42
CA LEU A 26 -2.49 5.67 0.25
C LEU A 26 -1.00 5.99 0.26
N THR A 27 -0.43 6.31 1.43
CA THR A 27 1.00 6.53 1.60
C THR A 27 1.78 5.26 1.31
N THR A 28 1.31 4.10 1.79
CA THR A 28 1.92 2.81 1.46
C THR A 28 1.83 2.48 -0.04
N ALA A 29 0.68 2.76 -0.67
CA ALA A 29 0.49 2.59 -2.11
C ALA A 29 1.44 3.47 -2.92
N ALA A 30 1.59 4.74 -2.54
CA ALA A 30 2.55 5.65 -3.17
C ALA A 30 3.98 5.12 -3.01
N GLY A 31 4.33 4.61 -1.83
CA GLY A 31 5.62 3.97 -1.58
C GLY A 31 5.86 2.75 -2.48
N ALA A 32 4.85 1.90 -2.68
CA ALA A 32 4.91 0.77 -3.60
C ALA A 32 5.14 1.21 -5.07
N VAL A 33 4.47 2.27 -5.50
CA VAL A 33 4.68 2.83 -6.85
C VAL A 33 6.08 3.43 -6.99
N LEU A 34 6.58 4.16 -5.99
CA LEU A 34 7.95 4.69 -6.02
C LEU A 34 8.97 3.56 -6.08
N PHE A 35 8.78 2.50 -5.29
CA PHE A 35 9.68 1.35 -5.26
C PHE A 35 9.78 0.66 -6.64
N VAL A 36 8.66 0.37 -7.31
CA VAL A 36 8.70 -0.26 -8.64
C VAL A 36 9.33 0.65 -9.68
N ASN A 37 9.13 1.97 -9.59
CA ASN A 37 9.82 2.92 -10.45
C ASN A 37 11.34 2.88 -10.23
N PHE A 38 11.80 2.85 -8.97
CA PHE A 38 13.22 2.69 -8.66
C PHE A 38 13.79 1.38 -9.22
N GLN A 39 13.09 0.25 -9.06
CA GLN A 39 13.52 -1.02 -9.66
C GLN A 39 13.64 -0.92 -11.19
N LEU A 40 12.69 -0.27 -11.85
CA LEU A 40 12.72 -0.07 -13.30
C LEU A 40 13.93 0.77 -13.73
N PHE A 41 14.25 1.84 -13.00
CA PHE A 41 15.43 2.66 -13.28
C PHE A 41 16.75 1.88 -13.10
N PHE A 42 16.86 1.07 -12.04
CA PHE A 42 18.05 0.22 -11.85
C PHE A 42 18.18 -0.82 -12.96
N TYR A 43 17.08 -1.48 -13.32
CA TYR A 43 17.06 -2.44 -14.43
C TYR A 43 17.54 -1.80 -15.74
N VAL A 44 17.01 -0.63 -16.10
CA VAL A 44 17.40 0.09 -17.32
C VAL A 44 18.87 0.51 -17.26
N ASN A 45 19.34 1.00 -16.12
CA ASN A 45 20.74 1.40 -15.94
C ASN A 45 21.69 0.21 -16.11
N ASP A 46 21.35 -0.94 -15.55
CA ASP A 46 22.15 -2.15 -15.68
C ASP A 46 22.08 -2.74 -17.09
N PHE A 47 20.93 -2.66 -17.76
CA PHE A 47 20.78 -3.00 -19.18
C PHE A 47 21.69 -2.16 -20.07
N VAL A 48 21.73 -0.83 -19.84
CA VAL A 48 22.61 0.08 -20.58
C VAL A 48 24.09 -0.24 -20.28
N ARG A 49 24.48 -0.47 -19.02
CA ARG A 49 25.85 -0.86 -18.65
C ARG A 49 26.27 -2.19 -19.28
N ALA A 50 25.36 -3.16 -19.33
CA ALA A 50 25.60 -4.47 -19.93
C ALA A 50 25.53 -4.44 -21.47
N HIS A 51 25.41 -3.27 -22.11
CA HIS A 51 25.27 -3.11 -23.56
C HIS A 51 24.14 -3.98 -24.16
N GLY A 52 23.04 -4.14 -23.40
CA GLY A 52 21.89 -4.94 -23.80
C GLY A 52 22.05 -6.46 -23.68
N ALA A 53 23.12 -6.95 -23.03
CA ALA A 53 23.37 -8.37 -22.82
C ALA A 53 22.67 -8.96 -21.57
N THR A 54 21.96 -8.15 -20.78
CA THR A 54 21.13 -8.69 -19.68
C THR A 54 19.95 -9.47 -20.27
N PRO A 55 19.60 -10.65 -19.69
CA PRO A 55 18.45 -11.40 -20.15
C PRO A 55 17.22 -10.49 -20.11
N ALA A 56 16.55 -10.32 -21.26
CA ALA A 56 15.26 -9.65 -21.28
C ALA A 56 14.35 -10.40 -20.31
N ILE A 57 13.89 -9.73 -19.25
CA ILE A 57 12.73 -10.20 -18.49
C ILE A 57 11.57 -10.04 -19.47
N THR A 58 11.39 -11.05 -20.30
CA THR A 58 10.31 -11.14 -21.27
C THR A 58 9.07 -11.42 -20.44
N PHE A 59 8.42 -10.35 -19.98
CA PHE A 59 7.08 -10.47 -19.46
C PHE A 59 6.21 -10.95 -20.61
N GLU A 60 5.82 -12.22 -20.55
CA GLU A 60 4.86 -12.79 -21.47
C GLU A 60 3.63 -11.86 -21.50
N PRO A 61 3.13 -11.48 -22.70
CA PRO A 61 1.97 -10.58 -22.84
C PRO A 61 0.78 -11.02 -21.98
N ASP A 62 0.63 -12.33 -21.78
CA ASP A 62 -0.43 -12.96 -21.01
C ASP A 62 -0.31 -12.75 -19.49
N ILE A 63 0.79 -12.17 -18.99
CA ILE A 63 1.04 -11.92 -17.57
C ILE A 63 1.05 -10.41 -17.25
N LEU A 64 1.11 -9.53 -18.26
CA LEU A 64 1.14 -8.07 -18.09
C LEU A 64 -0.08 -7.54 -17.32
N TRP A 65 -1.25 -8.15 -17.48
CA TRP A 65 -2.46 -7.76 -16.73
C TRP A 65 -2.30 -7.95 -15.22
N MET A 66 -1.45 -8.88 -14.77
CA MET A 66 -1.21 -9.16 -13.36
C MET A 66 -0.55 -7.98 -12.65
N PHE A 67 0.32 -7.23 -13.33
CA PHE A 67 0.89 -5.99 -12.80
C PHE A 67 -0.21 -4.95 -12.58
N SER A 68 -1.08 -4.77 -13.57
CA SER A 68 -2.17 -3.80 -13.47
C SER A 68 -3.16 -4.18 -12.37
N ALA A 69 -3.47 -5.48 -12.22
CA ALA A 69 -4.32 -5.99 -11.16
C ALA A 69 -3.67 -5.80 -9.77
N PHE A 70 -2.38 -6.12 -9.64
CA PHE A 70 -1.64 -6.00 -8.39
C PHE A 70 -1.53 -4.54 -7.94
N TYR A 71 -1.07 -3.63 -8.79
CA TYR A 71 -0.99 -2.21 -8.43
C TYR A 71 -2.38 -1.54 -8.32
N GLY A 72 -3.35 -1.95 -9.14
CA GLY A 72 -4.73 -1.49 -9.03
C GLY A 72 -5.39 -1.89 -7.70
N SER A 73 -5.02 -3.05 -7.14
CA SER A 73 -5.55 -3.51 -5.85
C SER A 73 -5.13 -2.64 -4.66
N TRP A 74 -4.03 -1.89 -4.77
CA TRP A 74 -3.67 -0.86 -3.78
C TRP A 74 -4.69 0.27 -3.74
N ILE A 75 -5.19 0.70 -4.90
CA ILE A 75 -6.25 1.72 -4.99
C ILE A 75 -7.54 1.18 -4.40
N VAL A 76 -7.91 -0.07 -4.73
CA VAL A 76 -9.08 -0.73 -4.14
C VAL A 76 -8.97 -0.77 -2.62
N THR A 77 -7.78 -1.07 -2.07
CA THR A 77 -7.51 -1.06 -0.63
C THR A 77 -7.77 0.31 0.00
N VAL A 78 -7.33 1.40 -0.65
CA VAL A 78 -7.60 2.78 -0.18
C VAL A 78 -9.10 3.11 -0.23
N LEU A 79 -9.79 2.74 -1.31
CA LEU A 79 -11.23 2.97 -1.44
C LEU A 79 -12.03 2.20 -0.38
N LEU A 80 -11.68 0.93 -0.13
CA LEU A 80 -12.28 0.14 0.93
C LEU A 80 -12.01 0.74 2.32
N ALA A 81 -10.83 1.34 2.53
CA ALA A 81 -10.50 2.01 3.79
C ALA A 81 -11.38 3.25 4.03
N LEU A 82 -11.78 3.97 2.98
CA LEU A 82 -12.69 5.11 3.07
C LEU A 82 -14.12 4.72 3.43
N ILE A 83 -14.56 3.50 3.09
CA ILE A 83 -15.90 3.00 3.44
C ILE A 83 -16.11 3.02 4.96
N GLY A 84 -15.04 2.85 5.76
CA GLY A 84 -15.10 2.99 7.22
C GLY A 84 -15.91 1.92 7.98
N THR A 85 -16.60 1.02 7.29
CA THR A 85 -17.36 -0.06 7.94
C THR A 85 -16.44 -1.13 8.50
N ARG A 86 -16.83 -1.76 9.62
CA ARG A 86 -16.04 -2.80 10.28
C ARG A 86 -15.66 -3.97 9.35
N LYS A 87 -16.58 -4.38 8.46
CA LYS A 87 -16.30 -5.44 7.48
C LYS A 87 -15.27 -4.97 6.45
N ALA A 88 -15.43 -3.77 5.90
CA ALA A 88 -14.47 -3.21 4.95
C ALA A 88 -13.07 -3.05 5.56
N GLN A 89 -12.97 -2.60 6.82
CA GLN A 89 -11.68 -2.48 7.52
C GLN A 89 -10.96 -3.82 7.71
N TRP A 90 -11.71 -4.90 7.96
CA TRP A 90 -11.14 -6.26 7.97
C TRP A 90 -10.63 -6.69 6.59
N PHE A 91 -11.39 -6.42 5.52
CA PHE A 91 -10.94 -6.68 4.15
C PHE A 91 -9.68 -5.87 3.80
N VAL A 92 -9.65 -4.59 4.18
CA VAL A 92 -8.48 -3.71 4.01
C VAL A 92 -7.26 -4.26 4.75
N LEU A 93 -7.45 -4.73 5.98
CA LEU A 93 -6.37 -5.30 6.78
C LEU A 93 -5.78 -6.54 6.09
N VAL A 94 -6.63 -7.48 5.65
CA VAL A 94 -6.18 -8.72 5.00
C VAL A 94 -5.54 -8.41 3.64
N LEU A 95 -6.24 -7.69 2.77
CA LEU A 95 -5.78 -7.36 1.42
C LEU A 95 -4.51 -6.51 1.47
N GLY A 96 -4.51 -5.43 2.24
CA GLY A 96 -3.37 -4.53 2.36
C GLY A 96 -2.14 -5.20 3.00
N SER A 97 -2.34 -6.08 3.99
CA SER A 97 -1.22 -6.85 4.56
C SER A 97 -0.66 -7.86 3.56
N LEU A 98 -1.51 -8.50 2.77
CA LEU A 98 -1.08 -9.41 1.71
C LEU A 98 -0.27 -8.66 0.64
N LEU A 99 -0.75 -7.51 0.19
CA LEU A 99 -0.05 -6.67 -0.79
C LEU A 99 1.30 -6.19 -0.24
N LEU A 100 1.34 -5.78 1.02
CA LEU A 100 2.57 -5.40 1.72
C LEU A 100 3.58 -6.56 1.76
N ALA A 101 3.12 -7.75 2.13
CA ALA A 101 3.97 -8.93 2.23
C ALA A 101 4.53 -9.33 0.85
N LEU A 102 3.69 -9.34 -0.18
CA LEU A 102 4.10 -9.65 -1.55
C LEU A 102 5.13 -8.64 -2.08
N ASN A 103 4.92 -7.34 -1.86
CA ASN A 103 5.86 -6.31 -2.27
C ASN A 103 7.18 -6.35 -1.49
N THR A 104 7.12 -6.65 -0.19
CA THR A 104 8.33 -6.77 0.64
C THR A 104 9.12 -8.02 0.26
N LEU A 105 8.45 -9.16 0.03
CA LEU A 105 9.09 -10.39 -0.43
C LEU A 105 9.70 -10.24 -1.82
N GLY A 106 8.99 -9.60 -2.75
CA GLY A 106 9.50 -9.25 -4.08
C GLY A 106 10.76 -8.39 -3.95
N GLY A 107 10.70 -7.31 -3.17
CA GLY A 107 11.85 -6.43 -2.97
C GLY A 107 13.04 -7.07 -2.26
N ILE A 108 12.82 -8.02 -1.36
CA ILE A 108 13.91 -8.82 -0.75
C ILE A 108 14.52 -9.77 -1.78
N SER A 109 13.69 -10.45 -2.58
CA SER A 109 14.15 -11.35 -3.64
C SER A 109 14.99 -10.58 -4.67
N ASP A 110 14.51 -9.41 -5.09
CA ASP A 110 15.22 -8.55 -6.03
C ASP A 110 16.48 -7.96 -5.38
N GLY A 111 16.46 -7.65 -4.08
CA GLY A 111 17.64 -7.19 -3.36
C GLY A 111 18.70 -8.28 -3.13
N LEU A 112 18.31 -9.54 -3.04
CA LEU A 112 19.24 -10.67 -3.02
C LEU A 112 19.87 -10.91 -4.40
N ARG A 113 19.15 -10.58 -5.48
CA ARG A 113 19.59 -10.77 -6.86
C ARG A 113 20.44 -9.61 -7.39
N ASP A 114 19.98 -8.37 -7.18
CA ASP A 114 20.49 -7.17 -7.84
C ASP A 114 21.14 -6.17 -6.86
N GLY A 115 21.07 -6.46 -5.55
CA GLY A 115 21.86 -5.76 -4.52
C GLY A 115 21.06 -5.25 -3.33
N TRP A 116 21.73 -5.21 -2.17
CA TRP A 116 21.14 -4.89 -0.86
C TRP A 116 20.36 -3.55 -0.80
N HIS A 117 20.70 -2.60 -1.67
CA HIS A 117 20.01 -1.31 -1.77
C HIS A 117 18.54 -1.44 -2.21
N ILE A 118 18.19 -2.47 -2.99
CA ILE A 118 16.81 -2.75 -3.43
C ILE A 118 16.00 -3.35 -2.28
N ALA A 119 16.58 -4.27 -1.51
CA ALA A 119 15.94 -4.77 -0.29
C ALA A 119 15.69 -3.65 0.74
N PHE A 120 16.68 -2.76 0.91
CA PHE A 120 16.57 -1.64 1.85
C PHE A 120 15.47 -0.65 1.44
N SER A 121 15.38 -0.32 0.16
CA SER A 121 14.34 0.58 -0.35
C SER A 121 12.94 -0.05 -0.25
N ALA A 122 12.80 -1.36 -0.45
CA ALA A 122 11.53 -2.06 -0.23
C ALA A 122 11.05 -1.93 1.22
N VAL A 123 11.96 -2.16 2.18
CA VAL A 123 11.66 -2.05 3.62
C VAL A 123 11.30 -0.61 3.99
N PHE A 124 12.04 0.36 3.46
CA PHE A 124 11.85 1.76 3.81
C PHE A 124 10.58 2.37 3.20
N PHE A 125 10.35 2.17 1.91
CA PHE A 125 9.24 2.79 1.20
C PHE A 125 7.91 2.05 1.36
N ILE A 126 7.93 0.75 1.63
CA ILE A 126 6.72 -0.07 1.63
C ILE A 126 6.45 -0.61 3.03
N THR A 127 7.39 -1.34 3.62
CA THR A 127 7.18 -2.03 4.90
C THR A 127 6.92 -1.07 6.05
N LEU A 128 7.70 0.00 6.17
CA LEU A 128 7.52 1.03 7.20
C LEU A 128 6.12 1.67 7.17
N PRO A 129 5.69 2.34 6.08
CA PRO A 129 4.35 2.92 6.02
C PRO A 129 3.25 1.87 6.09
N GLY A 130 3.47 0.67 5.54
CA GLY A 130 2.52 -0.44 5.61
C GLY A 130 2.27 -0.96 7.03
N VAL A 131 3.30 -1.06 7.87
CA VAL A 131 3.15 -1.44 9.29
C VAL A 131 2.34 -0.38 10.05
N PHE A 132 2.57 0.91 9.77
CA PHE A 132 1.75 1.98 10.35
C PHE A 132 0.28 1.89 9.88
N ALA A 133 0.04 1.58 8.60
CA ALA A 133 -1.30 1.39 8.07
C ALA A 133 -2.03 0.21 8.73
N ILE A 134 -1.35 -0.93 8.92
CA ILE A 134 -1.88 -2.10 9.63
C ILE A 134 -2.22 -1.73 11.08
N ALA A 135 -1.30 -1.08 11.80
CA ALA A 135 -1.52 -0.68 13.19
C ALA A 135 -2.69 0.30 13.34
N ALA A 136 -2.81 1.27 12.42
CA ALA A 136 -3.92 2.22 12.40
C ALA A 136 -5.26 1.53 12.11
N THR A 137 -5.29 0.62 11.13
CA THR A 137 -6.47 -0.17 10.76
C THR A 137 -6.93 -1.05 11.92
N TRP A 138 -5.99 -1.74 12.58
CA TRP A 138 -6.26 -2.59 13.74
C TRP A 138 -6.82 -1.80 14.93
N ARG A 139 -6.22 -0.64 15.24
CA ARG A 139 -6.73 0.27 16.28
C ARG A 139 -8.14 0.76 15.96
N HIS A 140 -8.42 1.08 14.70
CA HIS A 140 -9.74 1.51 14.27
C HIS A 140 -10.79 0.41 14.47
N ILE A 141 -10.50 -0.83 14.05
CA ILE A 141 -11.38 -1.98 14.27
C ILE A 141 -11.64 -2.21 15.77
N LYS A 142 -10.61 -2.13 16.62
CA LYS A 142 -10.73 -2.33 18.07
C LYS A 142 -11.59 -1.26 18.73
N ASN A 143 -11.39 0.01 18.37
CA ASN A 143 -12.13 1.13 18.95
C ASN A 143 -13.61 1.15 18.52
N THR A 144 -13.91 0.78 17.27
CA THR A 144 -15.30 0.65 16.81
C THR A 144 -16.02 -0.55 17.45
N GLY A 145 -15.29 -1.61 17.83
CA GLY A 145 -15.86 -2.75 18.54
C GLY A 145 -16.25 -2.48 20.01
N ALA A 146 -15.68 -1.46 20.64
CA ALA A 146 -15.99 -1.09 22.03
C ALA A 146 -17.27 -0.24 22.16
N GLY A 147 -17.73 0.41 21.09
CA GLY A 147 -18.90 1.30 21.10
C GLY A 147 -20.24 0.65 20.74
N HIS A 148 -20.37 -0.68 20.88
CA HIS A 148 -21.63 -1.44 20.66
C HIS A 148 -22.01 -2.30 21.87
N ALA A 149 -21.48 -1.97 23.04
CA ALA A 149 -21.88 -2.56 24.31
C ALA A 149 -22.39 -1.44 25.21
N ASP A 150 -23.60 -0.96 24.92
CA ASP A 150 -24.49 -0.26 25.85
C ASP A 150 -25.94 -0.58 25.44
#